data_AF-I0HCP0-F1
#
_entry.id   AF-I0HCP0-F1
#
_cell.length_a   1.000
_cell.length_b   1.000
_cell.length_c   1.000
_cell.angle_alpha   90.00
_cell.angle_beta   90.00
_cell.angle_gamma   90.00
#
_symmetry.space_group_name_H-M   'P 1'
#
loop_
_entity.id
_entity.type
_entity.pdbx_description
1 polymer ?
#
loop_
_entity_poly.entity_id
_entity_poly.type
_entity_poly.pdbx_seq_one_letter_code
_entity_poly.pdbx_strand_id
1 'polypeptide(L)'
;MVASAREGVIVVAYGVVLVPDAGVSRALVDLSQEIGAGREPLMLLGDDAPPHVSVLHADCADDRIPEMVTAAHPYRERSFEVTVIGLLYAVVPPGDYYVPSGGYYFGLEVIRRPGLDELHREFLGLGMPALGLVGEDFRPHITLGVTTQPPALPPLERVPAGSLRMTMASGPVGPFGTFPELTGV
;
A
#
# COMPACT_ATOMS: atom_id res chain seq x y z
N MET A 1 -4.08 8.76 11.81
CA MET A 1 -3.81 9.94 10.97
C MET A 1 -2.52 10.59 11.48
N VAL A 2 -1.45 10.57 10.70
CA VAL A 2 -0.18 11.21 11.06
C VAL A 2 -0.23 12.63 10.50
N ALA A 3 -0.76 13.56 11.29
CA ALA A 3 -0.72 14.98 10.92
C ALA A 3 0.61 15.58 11.34
N SER A 4 1.31 16.24 10.42
CA SER A 4 2.52 17.02 10.73
C SER A 4 2.22 18.49 10.49
N ALA A 5 2.39 19.33 11.53
CA ALA A 5 2.28 20.76 11.37
C ALA A 5 3.59 21.31 10.81
N ARG A 6 3.62 21.60 9.51
CA ARG A 6 4.66 22.42 8.89
C ARG A 6 4.09 23.82 8.69
N GLU A 7 4.68 24.81 9.32
CA GLU A 7 4.38 26.24 9.08
C GLU A 7 2.90 26.65 9.28
N GLY A 8 2.18 25.98 10.20
CA GLY A 8 0.79 26.32 10.52
C GLY A 8 -0.25 25.74 9.54
N VAL A 9 0.19 24.92 8.58
CA VAL A 9 -0.67 24.15 7.68
C VAL A 9 -0.74 22.72 8.19
N ILE A 10 -1.96 22.18 8.33
CA ILE A 10 -2.15 20.76 8.64
C ILE A 10 -1.88 19.98 7.36
N VAL A 11 -0.88 19.09 7.43
CA VAL A 11 -0.54 18.17 6.34
C VAL A 11 -0.94 16.77 6.76
N VAL A 12 -1.68 16.09 5.89
CA VAL A 12 -2.16 14.72 6.06
C VAL A 12 -1.58 13.86 4.94
N ALA A 13 -1.07 12.68 5.29
CA ALA A 13 -0.69 11.69 4.28
C ALA A 13 -1.95 11.16 3.58
N TYR A 14 -2.02 11.29 2.26
CA TYR A 14 -3.11 10.82 1.43
C TYR A 14 -2.57 9.95 0.28
N GLY A 15 -3.34 8.96 -0.14
CA GLY A 15 -2.87 7.98 -1.11
C GLY A 15 -3.88 7.68 -2.21
N VAL A 16 -3.33 7.31 -3.36
CA VAL A 16 -4.05 6.67 -4.47
C VAL A 16 -3.49 5.26 -4.60
N VAL A 17 -4.39 4.30 -4.63
CA VAL A 17 -4.05 2.88 -4.56
C VAL A 17 -4.89 2.06 -5.52
N LEU A 18 -4.41 0.87 -5.84
CA LEU A 18 -5.18 -0.18 -6.48
C LEU A 18 -5.59 -1.20 -5.42
N VAL A 19 -6.86 -1.55 -5.35
CA VAL A 19 -7.42 -2.55 -4.43
C VAL A 19 -7.93 -3.77 -5.20
N PRO A 20 -7.72 -4.99 -4.71
CA PRO A 20 -8.23 -6.18 -5.38
C PRO A 20 -9.72 -6.36 -5.08
N ASP A 21 -10.39 -7.26 -5.81
CA ASP A 21 -11.78 -7.61 -5.49
C ASP A 21 -11.91 -8.30 -4.12
N ALA A 22 -13.12 -8.31 -3.56
CA ALA A 22 -13.40 -8.88 -2.24
C ALA A 22 -12.98 -10.35 -2.07
N GLY A 23 -12.96 -11.15 -3.14
CA GLY A 23 -12.52 -12.54 -3.09
C GLY A 23 -11.02 -12.63 -2.88
N VAL A 24 -10.26 -11.90 -3.69
CA VAL A 24 -8.80 -11.80 -3.59
C VAL A 24 -8.38 -11.10 -2.29
N SER A 25 -9.08 -10.04 -1.88
CA SER A 25 -8.83 -9.34 -0.61
C SER A 25 -8.89 -10.30 0.58
N ARG A 26 -9.94 -11.13 0.67
CA ARG A 26 -10.04 -12.15 1.72
C ARG A 26 -8.90 -13.16 1.68
N ALA A 27 -8.54 -13.66 0.50
CA ALA A 27 -7.45 -14.61 0.36
C ALA A 27 -6.09 -14.02 0.81
N LEU A 28 -5.85 -12.73 0.54
CA LEU A 28 -4.65 -12.02 0.97
C LEU A 28 -4.65 -11.76 2.48
N VAL A 29 -5.81 -11.44 3.07
CA VAL A 29 -5.96 -11.35 4.54
C VAL A 29 -5.64 -12.69 5.18
N ASP A 30 -6.20 -13.80 4.69
CA ASP A 30 -5.93 -15.14 5.22
C ASP A 30 -4.44 -15.50 5.15
N LEU A 31 -3.79 -15.17 4.02
CA LEU A 31 -2.35 -15.38 3.84
C LEU A 31 -1.51 -14.53 4.81
N SER A 32 -1.88 -13.25 5.01
CA SER A 32 -1.22 -12.37 5.96
C SER A 32 -1.29 -12.93 7.39
N GLN A 33 -2.46 -13.38 7.81
CA GLN A 33 -2.67 -13.97 9.13
C GLN A 33 -1.89 -15.28 9.31
N GLU A 34 -1.81 -16.12 8.28
CA GLU A 34 -0.99 -17.34 8.31
C GLU A 34 0.50 -17.04 8.47
N ILE A 35 1.04 -16.09 7.70
CA ILE A 35 2.46 -15.69 7.76
C ILE A 35 2.80 -15.08 9.13
N GLY A 36 1.88 -14.29 9.69
CA GLY A 36 2.02 -13.66 11.01
C GLY A 36 1.70 -14.56 12.20
N ALA A 37 1.18 -15.77 11.98
CA ALA A 37 0.68 -16.64 13.05
C ALA A 37 1.77 -16.97 14.08
N GLY A 38 1.46 -16.78 15.36
CA GLY A 38 2.40 -17.05 16.46
C GLY A 38 3.59 -16.08 16.50
N ARG A 39 3.49 -14.92 15.86
CA ARG A 39 4.41 -13.78 15.96
C ARG A 39 3.67 -12.61 16.61
N GLU A 40 4.41 -11.68 17.19
CA GLU A 40 3.85 -10.42 17.66
C GLU A 40 3.69 -9.47 16.46
N PRO A 41 2.45 -9.15 16.04
CA PRO A 41 2.20 -8.32 14.88
C PRO A 41 2.33 -6.84 15.24
N LEU A 42 3.01 -6.08 14.40
CA LEU A 42 2.89 -4.62 14.37
C LEU A 42 1.73 -4.21 13.46
N MET A 43 1.58 -4.91 12.33
CA MET A 43 0.47 -4.76 11.40
C MET A 43 0.27 -6.08 10.63
N LEU A 44 -0.98 -6.49 10.47
CA LEU A 44 -1.41 -7.53 9.54
C LEU A 44 -2.59 -7.00 8.75
N LEU A 45 -2.86 -7.59 7.59
CA LEU A 45 -4.05 -7.26 6.80
C LEU A 45 -5.32 -7.62 7.58
N GLY A 46 -6.36 -6.82 7.37
CA GLY A 46 -7.67 -6.96 8.00
C GLY A 46 -8.55 -5.77 7.64
N ASP A 47 -9.61 -5.54 8.43
CA ASP A 47 -10.54 -4.44 8.17
C ASP A 47 -9.80 -3.08 8.16
N ASP A 48 -8.94 -2.81 9.14
CA ASP A 48 -8.20 -1.54 9.21
C ASP A 48 -6.97 -1.46 8.28
N ALA A 49 -6.69 -2.53 7.54
CA ALA A 49 -5.54 -2.66 6.66
C ALA A 49 -5.89 -3.50 5.42
N PRO A 50 -6.69 -2.95 4.48
CA PRO A 50 -7.03 -3.68 3.27
C PRO A 50 -5.79 -3.84 2.36
N PRO A 51 -5.67 -4.98 1.64
CA PRO A 51 -4.59 -5.20 0.70
C PRO A 51 -4.69 -4.20 -0.46
N HIS A 52 -3.56 -3.64 -0.85
CA HIS A 52 -3.51 -2.66 -1.93
C HIS A 52 -2.11 -2.60 -2.57
N VAL A 53 -2.05 -2.05 -3.78
CA VAL A 53 -0.81 -1.58 -4.40
C VAL A 53 -0.85 -0.06 -4.42
N SER A 54 0.13 0.59 -3.80
CA SER A 54 0.23 2.04 -3.83
C SER A 54 0.63 2.53 -5.22
N VAL A 55 -0.17 3.46 -5.76
CA VAL A 55 0.20 4.24 -6.95
C VAL A 55 1.00 5.46 -6.50
N LEU A 56 0.53 6.17 -5.47
CA LEU A 56 1.22 7.28 -4.85
C LEU A 56 0.75 7.46 -3.41
N HIS A 57 1.67 7.65 -2.48
CA HIS A 57 1.41 8.29 -1.19
C HIS A 57 2.04 9.68 -1.21
N ALA A 58 1.35 10.69 -0.71
CA ALA A 58 1.88 12.04 -0.65
C ALA A 58 1.41 12.78 0.61
N ASP A 59 2.27 13.68 1.09
CA ASP A 59 1.91 14.69 2.07
C ASP A 59 1.00 15.72 1.40
N CYS A 60 -0.25 15.80 1.82
CA CYS A 60 -1.25 16.71 1.27
C CYS A 60 -1.65 17.73 2.32
N ALA A 61 -1.54 19.02 1.99
CA ALA A 61 -2.30 20.03 2.70
C ALA A 61 -3.81 19.79 2.45
N ASP A 62 -4.66 20.12 3.42
CA ASP A 62 -6.10 19.85 3.36
C ASP A 62 -6.76 20.41 2.07
N ASP A 63 -6.28 21.54 1.57
CA ASP A 63 -6.77 22.21 0.35
C ASP A 63 -6.34 21.51 -0.95
N ARG A 64 -5.32 20.64 -0.92
CA ARG A 64 -4.82 19.88 -2.07
C ARG A 64 -5.45 18.48 -2.19
N ILE A 65 -6.09 17.96 -1.15
CA ILE A 65 -6.78 16.65 -1.17
C ILE A 65 -7.82 16.57 -2.32
N PRO A 66 -8.66 17.59 -2.58
CA PRO A 66 -9.62 17.55 -3.69
C PRO A 66 -8.99 17.34 -5.07
N GLU A 67 -7.75 17.79 -5.28
CA GLU A 67 -7.03 17.58 -6.54
C GLU A 67 -6.70 16.10 -6.75
N MET A 68 -6.22 15.41 -5.70
CA MET A 68 -5.93 13.98 -5.76
C MET A 68 -7.21 13.16 -6.01
N VAL A 69 -8.29 13.50 -5.30
CA VAL A 69 -9.60 12.87 -5.48
C VAL A 69 -10.13 13.07 -6.90
N THR A 70 -10.01 14.29 -7.43
CA THR A 70 -10.45 14.63 -8.80
C THR A 70 -9.62 13.89 -9.84
N ALA A 71 -8.30 13.81 -9.66
CA ALA A 71 -7.41 13.06 -10.54
C ALA A 71 -7.69 11.55 -10.53
N ALA A 72 -8.06 10.99 -9.37
CA ALA A 72 -8.41 9.57 -9.24
C ALA A 72 -9.81 9.22 -9.81
N HIS A 73 -10.73 10.18 -9.86
CA HIS A 73 -12.13 9.94 -10.23
C HIS A 73 -12.32 9.21 -11.59
N PRO A 74 -11.63 9.58 -12.69
CA PRO A 74 -11.78 8.90 -13.99
C PRO A 74 -11.36 7.42 -14.00
N TYR A 75 -10.66 6.96 -12.96
CA TYR A 75 -10.08 5.62 -12.87
C TYR A 75 -10.85 4.67 -11.94
N ARG A 76 -11.80 5.17 -11.14
CA ARG A 76 -12.48 4.37 -10.09
C ARG A 76 -13.20 3.14 -10.63
N GLU A 77 -13.78 3.23 -11.83
CA GLU A 77 -14.51 2.13 -12.47
C GLU A 77 -13.61 1.29 -13.40
N ARG A 78 -12.34 1.67 -13.56
CA ARG A 78 -11.39 0.97 -14.42
C ARG A 78 -10.73 -0.17 -13.67
N SER A 79 -10.52 -1.27 -14.38
CA SER A 79 -9.72 -2.40 -13.90
C SER A 79 -8.30 -2.31 -14.45
N PHE A 80 -7.34 -2.54 -13.57
CA PHE A 80 -5.91 -2.59 -13.85
C PHE A 80 -5.40 -4.00 -13.62
N GLU A 81 -4.55 -4.47 -14.53
CA GLU A 81 -3.87 -5.75 -14.36
C GLU A 81 -2.54 -5.53 -13.62
N VAL A 82 -2.37 -6.24 -12.52
CA VAL A 82 -1.19 -6.19 -11.65
C VAL A 82 -0.56 -7.57 -11.59
N THR A 83 0.68 -7.71 -12.03
CA THR A 83 1.38 -9.01 -12.00
C THR A 83 2.18 -9.16 -10.71
N VAL A 84 1.80 -10.11 -9.86
CA VAL A 84 2.56 -10.53 -8.68
C VAL A 84 3.59 -11.59 -9.08
N ILE A 85 4.84 -11.46 -8.61
CA ILE A 85 5.92 -12.43 -8.90
C ILE A 85 6.27 -13.33 -7.72
N GLY A 86 5.95 -12.94 -6.49
CA GLY A 86 6.17 -13.77 -5.32
C GLY A 86 6.28 -12.99 -4.02
N LEU A 87 6.64 -13.70 -2.95
CA LEU A 87 6.84 -13.14 -1.63
C LEU A 87 8.12 -12.30 -1.56
N LEU A 88 8.00 -11.17 -0.90
CA LEU A 88 9.09 -10.31 -0.47
C LEU A 88 9.19 -10.38 1.05
N TYR A 89 10.41 -10.53 1.56
CA TYR A 89 10.73 -10.37 2.97
C TYR A 89 11.85 -9.35 3.11
N ALA A 90 11.70 -8.40 4.02
CA ALA A 90 12.71 -7.39 4.29
C ALA A 90 12.82 -7.12 5.79
N VAL A 91 14.05 -6.86 6.24
CA VAL A 91 14.29 -6.30 7.58
C VAL A 91 14.16 -4.80 7.48
N VAL A 92 13.27 -4.22 8.28
CA VAL A 92 13.07 -2.77 8.37
C VAL A 92 13.87 -2.27 9.58
N PRO A 93 14.88 -1.40 9.39
CA PRO A 93 15.62 -0.85 10.51
C PRO A 93 14.76 0.13 11.32
N PRO A 94 15.04 0.31 12.62
CA PRO A 94 14.44 1.39 13.40
C PRO A 94 14.67 2.77 12.76
N GLY A 95 13.69 3.66 12.89
CA GLY A 95 13.70 5.00 12.31
C GLY A 95 13.07 5.11 10.91
N ASP A 96 12.53 4.00 10.37
CA ASP A 96 11.70 4.04 9.16
C ASP A 96 10.43 4.90 9.37
N TYR A 97 9.97 5.58 8.31
CA TYR A 97 8.80 6.46 8.39
C TYR A 97 7.53 5.70 8.75
N TYR A 98 7.32 4.53 8.16
CA TYR A 98 6.11 3.72 8.36
C TYR A 98 6.25 2.74 9.53
N VAL A 99 7.48 2.31 9.84
CA VAL A 99 7.76 1.38 10.96
C VAL A 99 8.86 1.95 11.88
N PRO A 100 8.57 2.97 12.71
CA PRO A 100 9.61 3.64 13.51
C PRO A 100 10.37 2.72 14.48
N SER A 101 9.71 1.67 14.98
CA SER A 101 10.33 0.65 15.84
C SER A 101 11.27 -0.30 15.10
N GLY A 102 11.25 -0.31 13.77
CA GLY A 102 11.79 -1.39 12.96
C GLY A 102 10.93 -2.67 13.05
N GLY A 103 11.34 -3.70 12.32
CA GLY A 103 10.66 -5.00 12.32
C GLY A 103 10.98 -5.85 11.10
N TYR A 104 10.16 -6.86 10.87
CA TYR A 104 10.22 -7.74 9.72
C TYR A 104 9.00 -7.49 8.84
N TYR A 105 9.25 -6.92 7.67
CA TYR A 105 8.26 -6.68 6.65
C TYR A 105 8.10 -7.92 5.78
N PHE A 106 6.86 -8.22 5.41
CA PHE A 106 6.55 -9.21 4.38
C PHE A 106 5.41 -8.75 3.49
N GLY A 107 5.52 -9.09 2.21
CA GLY A 107 4.58 -8.64 1.20
C GLY A 107 4.68 -9.45 -0.09
N LEU A 108 4.00 -8.97 -1.13
CA LEU A 108 4.05 -9.51 -2.48
C LEU A 108 4.72 -8.49 -3.39
N GLU A 109 5.76 -8.91 -4.09
CA GLU A 109 6.44 -8.08 -5.09
C GLU A 109 5.60 -8.03 -6.36
N VAL A 110 5.42 -6.83 -6.91
CA VAL A 110 4.65 -6.58 -8.13
C VAL A 110 5.60 -6.14 -9.25
N ILE A 111 5.38 -6.64 -10.46
CA ILE A 111 6.12 -6.17 -11.63
C ILE A 111 5.70 -4.72 -11.94
N ARG A 112 6.67 -3.81 -11.97
CA ARG A 112 6.50 -2.47 -12.54
C ARG A 112 6.32 -2.55 -14.06
N ARG A 113 5.08 -2.80 -14.49
CA ARG A 113 4.68 -2.76 -15.90
C ARG A 113 4.53 -1.31 -16.38
N PRO A 114 4.65 -1.03 -17.69
CA PRO A 114 4.49 0.32 -18.24
C PRO A 114 3.19 1.02 -17.81
N GLY A 115 2.05 0.33 -17.79
CA GLY A 115 0.77 0.94 -17.40
C GLY A 115 0.73 1.38 -15.93
N LEU A 116 1.35 0.64 -15.02
CA LEU A 116 1.43 1.03 -13.60
C LEU A 116 2.44 2.18 -13.40
N ASP A 117 3.52 2.18 -14.19
CA ASP A 117 4.50 3.26 -14.20
C ASP A 117 3.95 4.57 -14.77
N GLU A 118 3.17 4.50 -15.85
CA GLU A 118 2.47 5.65 -16.43
C GLU A 118 1.49 6.26 -15.43
N LEU A 119 0.71 5.41 -14.76
CA LEU A 119 -0.20 5.83 -13.70
C LEU A 119 0.56 6.52 -12.56
N HIS A 120 1.64 5.92 -12.09
CA HIS A 120 2.50 6.52 -11.05
C HIS A 120 3.04 7.90 -11.48
N ARG A 121 3.57 8.02 -12.71
CA ARG A 121 4.08 9.29 -13.26
C ARG A 121 2.98 10.35 -13.40
N GLU A 122 1.78 9.95 -13.76
CA GLU A 122 0.63 10.86 -13.84
C GLU A 122 0.30 11.47 -12.49
N PHE A 123 0.18 10.64 -11.44
CA PHE A 123 -0.10 11.14 -10.09
C PHE A 123 1.07 11.94 -9.49
N LEU A 124 2.32 11.56 -9.79
CA LEU A 124 3.48 12.39 -9.44
C LEU A 124 3.44 13.77 -10.10
N GLY A 125 2.86 13.86 -11.31
CA GLY A 125 2.68 15.12 -12.04
C GLY A 125 1.82 16.17 -11.32
N LEU A 126 1.08 15.78 -10.28
CA LEU A 126 0.33 16.70 -9.42
C LEU A 126 1.23 17.59 -8.54
N GLY A 127 2.52 17.24 -8.42
CA GLY A 127 3.52 18.04 -7.72
C GLY A 127 3.36 18.07 -6.19
N MET A 128 2.62 17.11 -5.62
CA MET A 128 2.53 16.94 -4.17
C MET A 128 3.82 16.28 -3.64
N PRO A 129 4.30 16.62 -2.43
CA PRO A 129 5.46 15.96 -1.83
C PRO A 129 5.19 14.46 -1.61
N ALA A 130 5.82 13.62 -2.43
CA ALA A 130 5.63 12.18 -2.35
C ALA A 130 6.27 11.57 -1.10
N LEU A 131 5.66 10.48 -0.60
CA LEU A 131 6.13 9.67 0.49
C LEU A 131 6.66 8.32 -0.04
N GLY A 132 7.81 7.88 0.46
CA GLY A 132 8.44 6.63 0.04
C GLY A 132 9.20 6.72 -1.28
N LEU A 133 9.47 5.55 -1.89
CA LEU A 133 10.23 5.44 -3.14
C LEU A 133 9.35 5.71 -4.36
N VAL A 134 9.79 6.63 -5.22
CA VAL A 134 9.04 7.10 -6.40
C VAL A 134 9.95 7.24 -7.62
N GLY A 135 9.36 7.49 -8.80
CA GLY A 135 10.12 7.72 -10.03
C GLY A 135 10.91 6.48 -10.45
N GLU A 136 12.22 6.59 -10.66
CA GLU A 136 13.07 5.45 -11.01
C GLU A 136 13.11 4.38 -9.91
N ASP A 137 12.95 4.80 -8.65
CA ASP A 137 12.94 3.92 -7.48
C ASP A 137 11.57 3.38 -7.12
N PHE A 138 10.52 3.68 -7.90
CA PHE A 138 9.21 3.11 -7.68
C PHE A 138 9.27 1.57 -7.71
N ARG A 139 8.85 0.95 -6.60
CA ARG A 139 8.77 -0.51 -6.38
C ARG A 139 7.36 -0.87 -5.91
N PRO A 140 6.43 -1.19 -6.83
CA PRO A 140 5.08 -1.57 -6.46
C PRO A 140 5.09 -2.90 -5.72
N HIS A 141 4.27 -2.99 -4.69
CA HIS A 141 4.12 -4.19 -3.86
C HIS A 141 2.74 -4.18 -3.18
N ILE A 142 2.34 -5.34 -2.65
CA ILE A 142 1.25 -5.46 -1.70
C ILE A 142 1.86 -5.80 -0.34
N THR A 143 1.77 -4.89 0.61
CA THR A 143 2.18 -5.18 1.99
C THR A 143 1.22 -6.20 2.60
N LEU A 144 1.74 -7.34 3.07
CA LEU A 144 0.94 -8.33 3.78
C LEU A 144 1.05 -8.13 5.30
N GLY A 145 2.17 -7.63 5.81
CA GLY A 145 2.29 -7.36 7.24
C GLY A 145 3.69 -6.96 7.70
N VAL A 146 3.76 -6.63 8.97
CA VAL A 146 4.97 -6.32 9.71
C VAL A 146 4.90 -6.96 11.09
N THR A 147 5.95 -7.68 11.49
CA THR A 147 6.05 -8.35 12.80
C THR A 147 7.32 -7.92 13.53
N THR A 148 7.35 -8.04 14.86
CA THR A 148 8.58 -7.77 15.66
C THR A 148 9.60 -8.91 15.55
N GLN A 149 9.16 -10.09 15.09
CA GLN A 149 9.96 -11.31 14.94
C GLN A 149 9.92 -11.81 13.49
N PRO A 150 10.90 -12.63 13.05
CA PRO A 150 10.88 -13.21 11.72
C PRO A 150 9.55 -13.95 11.42
N PRO A 151 8.84 -13.59 10.34
CA PRO A 151 7.57 -14.21 9.97
C PRO A 151 7.74 -15.68 9.58
N ALA A 152 6.64 -16.42 9.56
CA ALA A 152 6.63 -17.79 9.04
C ALA A 152 6.70 -17.79 7.50
N LEU A 153 7.27 -18.84 6.92
CA LEU A 153 7.12 -19.09 5.48
C LEU A 153 5.81 -19.86 5.27
N PRO A 154 4.88 -19.37 4.45
CA PRO A 154 3.66 -20.09 4.13
C PRO A 154 3.99 -21.20 3.11
N PRO A 155 3.08 -22.17 2.90
CA PRO A 155 3.17 -23.06 1.76
C PRO A 155 3.18 -22.25 0.44
N LEU A 156 4.17 -22.48 -0.42
CA LEU A 156 4.39 -21.67 -1.62
C LEU A 156 3.21 -21.71 -2.60
N GLU A 157 2.46 -22.81 -2.62
CA GLU A 157 1.23 -22.97 -3.40
C GLU A 157 0.10 -22.01 -3.00
N ARG A 158 0.18 -21.42 -1.81
CA ARG A 158 -0.77 -20.40 -1.32
C ARG A 158 -0.34 -18.97 -1.67
N VAL A 159 0.89 -18.79 -2.12
CA VAL A 159 1.40 -17.49 -2.54
C VAL A 159 0.87 -17.18 -3.92
N PRO A 160 0.10 -16.09 -4.10
CA PRO A 160 -0.39 -15.72 -5.42
C PRO A 160 0.80 -15.38 -6.34
N ALA A 161 0.79 -15.95 -7.54
CA ALA A 161 1.69 -15.61 -8.62
C ALA A 161 0.88 -15.44 -9.90
N GLY A 162 1.16 -14.38 -10.66
CA GLY A 162 0.43 -14.03 -11.87
C GLY A 162 -0.40 -12.75 -11.73
N SER A 163 -1.37 -12.60 -12.64
CA SER A 163 -2.11 -11.35 -12.79
C SER A 163 -3.33 -11.27 -11.88
N LEU A 164 -3.43 -10.18 -11.13
CA LEU A 164 -4.59 -9.78 -10.33
C LEU A 164 -5.29 -8.61 -11.03
N ARG A 165 -6.63 -8.59 -10.97
CA ARG A 165 -7.42 -7.43 -11.37
C ARG A 165 -7.67 -6.57 -10.15
N MET A 166 -7.38 -5.28 -10.28
CA MET A 166 -7.53 -4.31 -9.21
C MET A 166 -8.24 -3.06 -9.72
N THR A 167 -8.92 -2.34 -8.83
CA THR A 167 -9.62 -1.07 -9.13
C THR A 167 -9.00 0.06 -8.34
N MET A 168 -9.15 1.30 -8.82
CA MET A 168 -8.56 2.44 -8.13
C MET A 168 -9.42 2.90 -6.96
N ALA A 169 -8.77 3.14 -5.83
CA ALA A 169 -9.32 3.83 -4.68
C ALA A 169 -8.36 4.95 -4.23
N SER A 170 -8.88 5.85 -3.39
CA SER A 170 -8.08 6.95 -2.83
C SER A 170 -8.59 7.27 -1.42
N GLY A 171 -7.69 7.56 -0.50
CA GLY A 171 -8.06 7.80 0.88
C GLY A 171 -6.90 8.30 1.74
N PRO A 172 -7.17 8.70 2.99
CA PRO A 172 -6.12 9.06 3.93
C PRO A 172 -5.28 7.83 4.30
N VAL A 173 -3.98 8.05 4.40
CA VAL A 173 -3.01 7.02 4.75
C VAL A 173 -2.96 6.89 6.28
N GLY A 174 -3.20 5.67 6.76
CA GLY A 174 -3.10 5.25 8.14
C GLY A 174 -1.67 4.88 8.55
N PRO A 175 -1.49 4.44 9.82
CA PRO A 175 -0.23 3.83 10.27
C PRO A 175 0.23 2.72 9.33
N PHE A 176 1.55 2.52 9.21
CA PHE A 176 2.13 1.48 8.35
C PHE A 176 1.75 1.57 6.85
N GLY A 177 1.22 2.71 6.40
CA GLY A 177 0.78 2.88 5.02
C GLY A 177 -0.58 2.24 4.72
N THR A 178 -1.41 1.95 5.74
CA THR A 178 -2.72 1.30 5.55
C THR A 178 -3.82 2.29 5.14
N PHE A 179 -5.02 1.78 4.84
CA PHE A 179 -6.17 2.58 4.42
C PHE A 179 -7.45 2.14 5.15
N PRO A 180 -7.63 2.48 6.44
CA PRO A 180 -8.78 2.04 7.25
C PRO A 180 -10.15 2.49 6.68
N GLU A 181 -10.17 3.61 5.96
CA GLU A 181 -11.39 4.15 5.35
C GLU A 181 -11.78 3.46 4.03
N LEU A 182 -10.93 2.56 3.52
CA LEU A 182 -11.21 1.76 2.30
C LEU A 182 -11.76 0.37 2.63
N THR A 183 -12.33 0.20 3.82
CA THR A 183 -13.02 -1.04 4.24
C THR A 183 -14.17 -1.36 3.29
N GLY A 184 -14.23 -2.61 2.81
CA GLY A 184 -15.36 -3.12 2.03
C GLY A 184 -15.38 -2.74 0.54
N VAL A 185 -14.28 -2.17 0.01
CA VAL A 185 -14.05 -2.06 -1.44
C VAL A 185 -13.59 -3.41 -2.01
#